data_AF-A0A957P0U1-F1
#
_entry.id   AF-A0A957P0U1-F1
#
_cell.length_a   1.000
_cell.length_b   1.000
_cell.length_c   1.000
_cell.angle_alpha   90.00
_cell.angle_beta   90.00
_cell.angle_gamma   90.00
#
_symmetry.space_group_name_H-M   'P 1'
#
loop_
_entity.id
_entity.type
_entity.pdbx_description
1 polymer ?
#
loop_
_entity_poly.entity_id
_entity_poly.type
_entity_poly.pdbx_seq_one_letter_code
_entity_poly.pdbx_strand_id
1 'polypeptide(L)'
;MSRQNIEELLSQIRTVRMDTLRTLDDTTEAEFSTPTDLKRWDELRRVLLRFGEHMREHSNQLEDSRQKVGSGPTMPQRMLAEAERAWGQLLAATVGLTDDTAQLQPDDGGWSAMQVLEHILNVEQSYLAAAKRARGQADD
;
A
#
# COMPACT_ATOMS: atom_id res chain seq x y z
N MET A 1 -13.17 21.21 -4.29
CA MET A 1 -11.83 21.53 -3.74
C MET A 1 -10.82 20.62 -4.42
N SER A 2 -9.66 21.14 -4.82
CA SER A 2 -8.60 20.35 -5.46
C SER A 2 -7.85 19.50 -4.43
N ARG A 3 -7.44 18.29 -4.82
CA ARG A 3 -6.57 17.40 -4.04
C ARG A 3 -5.16 17.29 -4.63
N GLN A 4 -4.83 18.11 -5.62
CA GLN A 4 -3.60 18.02 -6.41
C GLN A 4 -2.33 17.90 -5.57
N ASN A 5 -2.12 18.79 -4.58
CA ASN A 5 -0.92 18.76 -3.74
C ASN A 5 -0.83 17.48 -2.89
N ILE A 6 -1.98 16.96 -2.43
CA ILE A 6 -2.02 15.71 -1.65
C ILE A 6 -1.68 14.53 -2.55
N GLU A 7 -2.26 14.49 -3.75
CA GLU A 7 -2.04 13.43 -4.73
C GLU A 7 -0.59 13.40 -5.22
N GLU A 8 0.00 14.57 -5.47
CA GLU A 8 1.41 14.71 -5.82
C GLU A 8 2.32 14.18 -4.72
N LEU A 9 2.10 14.60 -3.46
CA LEU A 9 2.89 14.11 -2.32
C LEU A 9 2.71 12.59 -2.11
N LEU A 10 1.49 12.07 -2.21
CA LEU A 10 1.24 10.64 -2.07
C LEU A 10 1.89 9.83 -3.20
N SER A 11 1.91 10.36 -4.42
CA SER A 11 2.63 9.74 -5.54
C SER A 11 4.14 9.70 -5.28
N GLN A 12 4.74 10.80 -4.85
CA GLN A 12 6.17 10.86 -4.49
C GLN A 12 6.50 9.88 -3.35
N ILE A 13 5.68 9.85 -2.30
CA ILE A 13 5.82 8.89 -1.18
C ILE A 13 5.75 7.46 -1.70
N ARG A 14 4.78 7.14 -2.57
CA ARG A 14 4.63 5.79 -3.14
C ARG A 14 5.86 5.38 -3.94
N THR A 15 6.39 6.26 -4.77
CA THR A 15 7.61 6.00 -5.55
C THR A 15 8.78 5.65 -4.64
N VAL A 16 9.11 6.52 -3.67
CA VAL A 16 10.23 6.28 -2.74
C VAL A 16 10.03 5.00 -1.92
N ARG A 17 8.78 4.70 -1.52
CA ARG A 17 8.47 3.45 -0.80
C ARG A 17 8.69 2.21 -1.67
N MET A 18 8.32 2.25 -2.94
CA MET A 18 8.55 1.14 -3.86
C MET A 18 10.05 0.92 -4.09
N ASP A 19 10.82 1.99 -4.21
CA ASP A 19 12.28 1.89 -4.35
C ASP A 19 12.93 1.37 -3.05
N THR A 20 12.42 1.77 -1.89
CA THR A 20 12.84 1.23 -0.59
C THR A 20 12.58 -0.27 -0.52
N LEU A 21 11.39 -0.74 -0.92
CA LEU A 21 11.07 -2.16 -0.94
C LEU A 21 12.01 -2.92 -1.86
N ARG A 22 12.18 -2.48 -3.12
CA ARG A 22 13.10 -3.12 -4.08
C ARG A 22 14.54 -3.17 -3.59
N THR A 23 14.99 -2.14 -2.87
CA THR A 23 16.36 -2.06 -2.33
C THR A 23 16.57 -3.00 -1.15
N LEU A 24 15.51 -3.37 -0.44
CA LEU A 24 15.59 -4.13 0.81
C LEU A 24 15.02 -5.55 0.70
N ASP A 25 14.44 -5.93 -0.45
CA ASP A 25 13.71 -7.20 -0.61
C ASP A 25 14.63 -8.43 -0.51
N ASP A 26 15.90 -8.28 -0.86
CA ASP A 26 16.92 -9.34 -0.78
C ASP A 26 17.81 -9.24 0.47
N THR A 27 17.50 -8.32 1.40
CA THR A 27 18.26 -8.15 2.65
C THR A 27 18.21 -9.41 3.50
N THR A 28 19.38 -9.92 3.85
CA THR A 28 19.54 -11.09 4.70
C THR A 28 19.76 -10.73 6.17
N GLU A 29 19.58 -11.70 7.08
CA GLU A 29 19.85 -11.49 8.51
C GLU A 29 21.32 -11.14 8.81
N ALA A 30 22.25 -11.60 7.97
CA ALA A 30 23.68 -11.29 8.10
C ALA A 30 23.96 -9.79 7.90
N GLU A 31 23.08 -9.09 7.18
CA GLU A 31 23.20 -7.66 6.88
C GLU A 31 22.48 -6.78 7.91
N PHE A 32 21.82 -7.37 8.92
CA PHE A 32 21.07 -6.62 9.92
C PHE A 32 21.91 -5.61 10.70
N SER A 33 23.19 -5.94 10.95
CA SER A 33 24.13 -5.07 11.65
C SER A 33 24.86 -4.10 10.72
N THR A 34 24.52 -4.05 9.42
CA THR A 34 25.10 -3.08 8.49
C THR A 34 24.78 -1.66 8.97
N PRO A 35 25.80 -0.82 9.23
CA PRO A 35 25.58 0.53 9.72
C PRO A 35 24.89 1.43 8.69
N THR A 36 24.05 2.35 9.16
CA THR A 36 23.49 3.43 8.36
C THR A 36 24.02 4.79 8.84
N ASP A 37 23.82 5.84 8.06
CA ASP A 37 24.18 7.22 8.43
C ASP A 37 23.12 7.90 9.33
N LEU A 38 22.05 7.19 9.69
CA LEU A 38 20.98 7.71 10.52
C LEU A 38 21.37 7.70 12.00
N LYS A 39 21.25 8.85 12.66
CA LYS A 39 21.62 9.01 14.09
C LYS A 39 20.85 8.10 15.07
N ARG A 40 19.63 7.68 14.72
CA ARG A 40 18.73 6.91 15.62
C ARG A 40 18.42 5.50 15.13
N TRP A 41 18.51 5.28 13.82
CA TRP A 41 18.24 4.00 13.17
C TRP A 41 19.51 3.55 12.45
N ASP A 42 20.58 3.46 13.23
CA ASP A 42 21.98 3.32 12.86
C ASP A 42 22.37 1.95 12.31
N GLU A 43 21.42 1.02 12.23
CA GLU A 43 21.58 -0.32 11.68
C GLU A 43 20.43 -0.63 10.71
N LEU A 44 20.72 -1.41 9.66
CA LEU A 44 19.74 -1.76 8.62
C LEU A 44 18.47 -2.42 9.20
N ARG A 45 18.62 -3.30 10.19
CA ARG A 45 17.47 -3.91 10.91
C ARG A 45 16.54 -2.87 11.53
N ARG A 46 17.10 -1.79 12.09
CA ARG A 46 16.30 -0.72 12.71
C ARG A 46 15.55 0.08 11.67
N VAL A 47 16.14 0.27 10.48
CA VAL A 47 15.47 0.89 9.33
C VAL A 47 14.30 0.03 8.85
N LEU A 48 14.50 -1.28 8.69
CA LEU A 48 13.44 -2.23 8.31
C LEU A 48 12.24 -2.16 9.26
N LEU A 49 12.48 -2.20 10.58
CA LEU A 49 11.43 -2.07 11.59
C LEU A 49 10.73 -0.72 11.51
N ARG A 50 11.50 0.37 11.37
CA ARG A 50 10.97 1.73 11.36
C ARG A 50 10.11 2.02 10.13
N PHE A 51 10.41 1.41 8.99
CA PHE A 51 9.75 1.67 7.70
C PHE A 51 8.22 1.52 7.77
N GLY A 52 7.73 0.48 8.44
CA GLY A 52 6.30 0.26 8.68
C GLY A 52 5.75 1.11 9.82
N GLU A 53 6.47 1.18 10.94
CA GLU A 53 6.04 1.92 12.14
C GLU A 53 5.82 3.41 11.86
N HIS A 54 6.66 4.01 11.02
CA HIS A 54 6.59 5.42 10.63
C HIS A 54 5.25 5.77 9.97
N MET A 55 4.77 4.92 9.07
CA MET A 55 3.49 5.11 8.40
C MET A 55 2.32 5.00 9.37
N ARG A 56 2.37 4.04 10.29
CA ARG A 56 1.32 3.83 11.30
C ARG A 56 1.23 5.01 12.27
N GLU A 57 2.38 5.51 12.71
CA GLU A 57 2.47 6.68 13.60
C GLU A 57 1.83 7.92 12.97
N HIS A 58 2.20 8.27 11.74
CA HIS A 58 1.65 9.48 11.11
C HIS A 58 0.24 9.31 10.56
N SER A 59 -0.21 8.09 10.29
CA SER A 59 -1.64 7.84 10.02
C SER A 59 -2.50 8.27 11.22
N ASN A 60 -2.09 7.94 12.44
CA ASN A 60 -2.80 8.38 13.66
C ASN A 60 -2.79 9.91 13.81
N GLN A 61 -1.65 10.57 13.49
CA GLN A 61 -1.55 12.03 13.56
C GLN A 61 -2.44 12.73 12.52
N LEU A 62 -2.58 12.16 11.30
CA LEU A 62 -3.49 12.68 10.29
C LEU A 62 -4.95 12.54 10.72
N GLU A 63 -5.32 11.39 11.29
CA GLU A 63 -6.67 11.17 11.81
C GLU A 63 -7.03 12.16 12.94
N ASP A 64 -6.14 12.33 13.91
CA ASP A 64 -6.30 13.30 15.02
C ASP A 64 -6.39 14.75 14.49
N SER A 65 -5.53 15.12 13.55
CA SER A 65 -5.55 16.45 12.93
C SER A 65 -6.88 16.74 12.24
N ARG A 66 -7.42 15.77 11.50
CA ARG A 66 -8.74 15.90 10.84
C ARG A 66 -9.87 16.07 11.86
N GLN A 67 -9.82 15.33 12.96
CA GLN A 67 -10.82 15.43 14.03
C GLN A 67 -10.79 16.82 14.70
N LYS A 68 -9.59 17.31 15.05
CA LYS A 68 -9.40 18.60 15.73
C LYS A 68 -9.92 19.80 14.93
N VAL A 69 -9.88 19.74 13.60
CA VAL A 69 -10.41 20.82 12.73
C VAL A 69 -11.85 20.57 12.27
N GLY A 70 -12.54 19.56 12.82
CA GLY A 70 -13.93 19.24 12.45
C GLY A 70 -14.11 18.67 11.05
N SER A 71 -13.04 18.14 10.43
CA SER A 71 -13.02 17.58 9.07
C SER A 71 -12.89 16.05 9.04
N GLY A 72 -13.46 15.41 10.06
CA GLY A 72 -13.53 13.94 10.16
C GLY A 72 -14.18 13.30 8.94
N PRO A 73 -13.86 12.02 8.63
CA PRO A 73 -14.42 11.36 7.45
C PRO A 73 -15.92 11.11 7.57
N THR A 74 -16.63 11.31 6.46
CA THR A 74 -18.02 10.88 6.28
C THR A 74 -18.12 9.35 6.26
N MET A 75 -19.33 8.79 6.38
CA MET A 75 -19.51 7.34 6.36
C MET A 75 -18.97 6.69 5.06
N PRO A 76 -19.28 7.18 3.85
CA PRO A 76 -18.66 6.63 2.63
C PRO A 76 -17.14 6.75 2.60
N GLN A 77 -16.57 7.85 3.14
CA GLN A 77 -15.11 8.01 3.22
C GLN A 77 -14.47 7.01 4.19
N ARG A 78 -15.17 6.60 5.25
CA ARG A 78 -14.71 5.53 6.15
C ARG A 78 -14.72 4.18 5.43
N MET A 79 -15.75 3.88 4.65
CA MET A 79 -15.79 2.66 3.83
C MET A 79 -14.63 2.62 2.82
N LEU A 80 -14.35 3.74 2.15
CA LEU A 80 -13.20 3.85 1.24
C LEU A 80 -11.86 3.73 1.99
N ALA A 81 -11.76 4.25 3.22
CA ALA A 81 -10.56 4.07 4.04
C ALA A 81 -10.34 2.59 4.40
N GLU A 82 -11.39 1.82 4.67
CA GLU A 82 -11.25 0.37 4.88
C GLU A 82 -10.78 -0.36 3.61
N ALA A 83 -11.27 0.04 2.43
CA ALA A 83 -10.80 -0.51 1.16
C ALA A 83 -9.29 -0.27 0.95
N GLU A 84 -8.79 0.92 1.27
CA GLU A 84 -7.35 1.23 1.20
C GLU A 84 -6.52 0.44 2.22
N ARG A 85 -7.06 0.14 3.41
CA ARG A 85 -6.39 -0.75 4.37
C ARG A 85 -6.29 -2.18 3.85
N ALA A 86 -7.37 -2.69 3.22
CA ALA A 86 -7.36 -3.99 2.58
C ALA A 86 -6.37 -4.04 1.40
N TRP A 87 -6.28 -2.97 0.60
CA TRP A 87 -5.26 -2.84 -0.44
C TRP A 87 -3.84 -2.89 0.14
N GLY A 88 -3.59 -2.22 1.27
CA GLY A 88 -2.32 -2.32 1.99
C GLY A 88 -1.97 -3.74 2.44
N GLN A 89 -2.98 -4.54 2.86
CA GLN A 89 -2.79 -5.96 3.20
C GLN A 89 -2.44 -6.80 1.96
N LEU A 90 -3.09 -6.55 0.82
CA LEU A 90 -2.74 -7.20 -0.43
C LEU A 90 -1.30 -6.88 -0.83
N LEU A 91 -0.89 -5.60 -0.78
CA LEU A 91 0.49 -5.19 -1.06
C LEU A 91 1.50 -5.88 -0.13
N ALA A 92 1.19 -6.00 1.17
CA ALA A 92 2.04 -6.70 2.11
C ALA A 92 2.22 -8.18 1.74
N ALA A 93 1.17 -8.84 1.25
CA ALA A 93 1.24 -10.23 0.79
C ALA A 93 2.09 -10.42 -0.49
N THR A 94 2.42 -9.33 -1.20
CA THR A 94 3.29 -9.37 -2.39
C THR A 94 4.78 -9.17 -2.11
N VAL A 95 5.16 -8.84 -0.87
CA VAL A 95 6.58 -8.66 -0.51
C VAL A 95 7.34 -9.98 -0.70
N GLY A 96 8.49 -9.94 -1.38
CA GLY A 96 9.28 -11.12 -1.74
C GLY A 96 8.72 -11.99 -2.87
N LEU A 97 7.57 -11.64 -3.48
CA LEU A 97 7.09 -12.35 -4.67
C LEU A 97 7.91 -11.95 -5.90
N THR A 98 8.38 -12.97 -6.62
CA THR A 98 8.96 -12.82 -7.97
C THR A 98 7.92 -13.20 -9.02
N ASP A 99 8.11 -12.76 -10.27
CA ASP A 99 7.22 -13.13 -11.37
C ASP A 99 7.14 -14.66 -11.56
N ASP A 100 8.26 -15.37 -11.37
CA ASP A 100 8.32 -16.83 -11.47
C ASP A 100 7.51 -17.50 -10.37
N THR A 101 7.69 -17.08 -9.11
CA THR A 101 6.98 -17.66 -7.96
C THR A 101 5.50 -17.29 -7.95
N ALA A 102 5.16 -16.09 -8.43
CA ALA A 102 3.77 -15.62 -8.51
C ALA A 102 2.93 -16.43 -9.53
N GLN A 103 3.57 -17.08 -10.51
CA GLN A 103 2.91 -17.92 -11.50
C GLN A 103 2.73 -19.37 -11.03
N LEU A 104 3.41 -19.82 -9.97
CA LEU A 104 3.31 -21.19 -9.49
C LEU A 104 1.91 -21.48 -8.97
N GLN A 105 1.36 -22.62 -9.40
CA GLN A 105 0.10 -23.13 -8.89
C GLN A 105 0.33 -23.88 -7.57
N PRO A 106 -0.45 -23.61 -6.52
CA PRO A 106 -0.53 -24.47 -5.35
C PRO A 106 -0.90 -25.93 -5.69
N ASP A 107 -0.35 -26.88 -4.93
CA ASP A 107 -0.59 -28.33 -5.11
C ASP A 107 -2.05 -28.74 -4.84
N ASP A 108 -2.80 -27.93 -4.09
CA ASP A 108 -4.23 -28.15 -3.80
C ASP A 108 -5.14 -27.69 -4.94
N GLY A 109 -4.57 -27.21 -6.05
CA GLY A 109 -5.31 -26.68 -7.19
C GLY A 109 -5.90 -25.28 -6.96
N GLY A 110 -5.57 -24.63 -5.84
CA GLY A 110 -5.88 -23.22 -5.57
C GLY A 110 -5.19 -22.29 -6.57
N TRP A 111 -5.59 -21.02 -6.64
CA TRP A 111 -5.06 -20.05 -7.62
C TRP A 111 -3.61 -19.65 -7.34
N SER A 112 -2.85 -19.38 -8.40
CA SER A 112 -1.55 -18.71 -8.28
C SER A 112 -1.72 -17.26 -7.83
N ALA A 113 -0.66 -16.64 -7.32
CA ALA A 113 -0.71 -15.23 -6.92
C ALA A 113 -1.05 -14.31 -8.11
N MET A 114 -0.53 -14.62 -9.31
CA MET A 114 -0.86 -13.87 -10.52
C MET A 114 -2.35 -13.95 -10.87
N GLN A 115 -2.94 -15.15 -10.80
CA GLN A 115 -4.38 -15.35 -11.02
C GLN A 115 -5.23 -14.57 -10.01
N VAL A 116 -4.81 -14.52 -8.75
CA VAL A 116 -5.48 -13.71 -7.72
C VAL A 116 -5.41 -12.21 -8.07
N LEU A 117 -4.25 -11.69 -8.48
CA LEU A 117 -4.08 -10.28 -8.84
C LEU A 117 -4.88 -9.90 -10.11
N GLU A 118 -4.88 -10.76 -11.12
CA GLU A 118 -5.69 -10.59 -12.33
C GLU A 118 -7.19 -10.59 -12.02
N HIS A 119 -7.63 -11.49 -11.15
CA HIS A 119 -9.02 -11.51 -10.68
C HIS A 119 -9.39 -10.21 -9.98
N ILE A 120 -8.56 -9.72 -9.07
CA ILE A 120 -8.79 -8.45 -8.35
C ILE A 120 -8.90 -7.30 -9.34
N LEU A 121 -7.99 -7.18 -10.32
CA LEU A 121 -8.03 -6.13 -11.35
C LEU A 121 -9.36 -6.13 -12.11
N ASN A 122 -9.81 -7.31 -12.55
CA ASN A 122 -11.08 -7.45 -13.28
C ASN A 122 -12.28 -7.02 -12.41
N VAL A 123 -12.28 -7.40 -11.13
CA VAL A 123 -13.35 -7.04 -10.19
C VAL A 123 -13.35 -5.54 -9.90
N GLU A 124 -12.20 -4.91 -9.66
CA GLU A 124 -12.07 -3.47 -9.45
C GLU A 124 -12.58 -2.64 -10.63
N GLN A 125 -12.24 -3.06 -11.86
CA GLN A 125 -12.75 -2.43 -13.09
C GLN A 125 -14.29 -2.50 -13.15
N SER A 126 -14.87 -3.63 -12.73
CA SER A 126 -16.33 -3.80 -12.70
C SER A 126 -17.00 -2.87 -11.68
N TYR A 127 -16.39 -2.67 -10.51
CA TYR A 127 -16.87 -1.75 -9.48
C TYR A 127 -16.82 -0.29 -9.95
N LEU A 128 -15.73 0.11 -10.60
CA LEU A 128 -15.60 1.45 -11.20
C LEU A 128 -16.70 1.69 -12.23
N ALA A 129 -16.90 0.76 -13.17
CA ALA A 129 -17.91 0.89 -14.21
C ALA A 129 -19.34 0.95 -13.61
N ALA A 130 -19.64 0.13 -12.60
CA ALA A 130 -20.91 0.19 -11.89
C ALA A 130 -21.13 1.55 -11.22
N ALA A 131 -20.10 2.10 -10.55
CA ALA A 131 -20.15 3.42 -9.92
C ALA A 131 -20.34 4.55 -10.95
N LYS A 132 -19.64 4.50 -12.10
CA LYS A 132 -19.80 5.47 -13.19
C LYS A 132 -21.24 5.46 -13.73
N ARG A 133 -21.78 4.27 -14.06
CA ARG A 133 -23.16 4.12 -14.53
C ARG A 133 -24.18 4.63 -13.52
N ALA A 134 -24.03 4.30 -12.23
CA ALA A 134 -24.92 4.78 -11.18
C ALA A 134 -24.90 6.32 -11.03
N ARG A 135 -23.79 6.96 -11.43
CA ARG A 135 -23.63 8.42 -11.41
C ARG A 135 -23.95 9.09 -12.75
N GLY A 136 -24.38 8.34 -13.76
CA GLY A 136 -24.64 8.85 -15.12
C GLY A 136 -23.37 9.34 -15.84
N GLN A 137 -22.19 8.84 -15.47
CA GLN A 137 -20.94 9.11 -16.16
C GLN A 137 -20.78 8.09 -17.30
N ALA A 138 -20.40 8.53 -18.50
CA ALA A 138 -20.14 7.63 -19.61
C ALA A 138 -18.91 6.75 -19.31
N ASP A 139 -18.96 5.51 -19.82
CA ASP A 139 -17.78 4.65 -19.88
C ASP A 139 -16.95 5.17 -21.07
N ASP A 140 -15.86 5.90 -20.77
CA ASP A 140 -14.84 6.31 -21.76
C ASP A 140 -14.10 5.09 -22.35
#